data_AF-A0A8H7LDI6-F1
#
_entry.id   AF-A0A8H7LDI6-F1
#
_cell.length_a   1.000
_cell.length_b   1.000
_cell.length_c   1.000
_cell.angle_alpha   90.00
_cell.angle_beta   90.00
_cell.angle_gamma   90.00
#
_symmetry.space_group_name_H-M   'P 1'
#
loop_
_entity.id
_entity.type
_entity.pdbx_description
1 polymer ?
#
loop_
_entity_poly.entity_id
_entity_poly.type
_entity_poly.pdbx_seq_one_letter_code
_entity_poly.pdbx_strand_id
1 'polypeptide(L)'
;MARSTSASTTSATPTETFSDLMSKFMTHSPLSDLTWKQKDTPAEYSLDATLYASQQVMGPVKRGDELTDYKLEKHTAQVFPDFYYQFIRNFSKRSCINAAYCDRDLIAFKAAFEGPENDIRRVMASVKSDFADAFKNALGASFDDEYESAFFDRTYVETQFVKRLIELKEWPEFGIRQNVVTDEALSGNVKPYVWFLKAFNFTDTEIWMLVYPLLINGCLSRKDKITFKKKMEICQNKDGTLLDNINEFIDYLVLKKLFVKANQAQVPTTGYVSKENNPDPSKTLSDGNSKVRRDSDGEEELPLEENSNA
;
A
#
# COMPACT_ATOMS: atom_id res chain seq x y z
N MET A 1 -0.92 -40.60 -56.84
CA MET A 1 -1.50 -39.45 -56.10
C MET A 1 -1.91 -39.93 -54.73
N ALA A 2 -1.23 -39.49 -53.67
CA ALA A 2 -1.71 -39.62 -52.31
C ALA A 2 -1.36 -38.29 -51.61
N ARG A 3 -2.41 -37.54 -51.22
CA ARG A 3 -2.31 -36.24 -50.57
C ARG A 3 -1.83 -36.44 -49.13
N SER A 4 -0.69 -35.85 -48.77
CA SER A 4 -0.36 -35.54 -47.38
C SER A 4 -1.30 -34.46 -46.87
N THR A 5 -2.11 -34.77 -45.87
CA THR A 5 -2.76 -33.78 -45.02
C THR A 5 -1.86 -33.51 -43.83
N SER A 6 -1.15 -32.39 -43.88
CA SER A 6 -0.42 -31.80 -42.76
C SER A 6 -1.42 -31.37 -41.69
N ALA A 7 -1.35 -31.96 -40.51
CA ALA A 7 -2.05 -31.43 -39.34
C ALA A 7 -1.36 -30.13 -38.92
N SER A 8 -2.06 -29.00 -39.06
CA SER A 8 -1.66 -27.73 -38.44
C SER A 8 -1.68 -27.90 -36.93
N THR A 9 -0.50 -27.91 -36.31
CA THR A 9 -0.34 -27.70 -34.88
C THR A 9 -0.70 -26.24 -34.58
N THR A 10 -1.86 -26.03 -33.96
CA THR A 10 -2.20 -24.78 -33.29
C THR A 10 -1.15 -24.57 -32.19
N SER A 11 -0.25 -23.60 -32.39
CA SER A 11 0.69 -23.16 -31.37
C SER A 11 -0.10 -22.59 -30.19
N ALA A 12 -0.16 -23.33 -29.08
CA ALA A 12 -0.74 -22.82 -27.85
C ALA A 12 0.04 -21.57 -27.42
N THR A 13 -0.63 -20.42 -27.43
CA THR A 13 -0.09 -19.17 -26.90
C THR A 13 0.23 -19.38 -25.42
N PRO A 14 1.42 -19.00 -24.92
CA PRO A 14 1.75 -19.13 -23.51
C PRO A 14 0.70 -18.41 -22.65
N THR A 15 0.16 -19.08 -21.64
CA THR A 15 -0.76 -18.44 -20.68
C THR A 15 0.05 -17.53 -19.78
N GLU A 16 -0.20 -16.22 -19.84
CA GLU A 16 0.45 -15.23 -18.97
C GLU A 16 0.28 -15.63 -17.49
N THR A 17 1.39 -15.64 -16.75
CA THR A 17 1.40 -15.87 -15.30
C THR A 17 0.94 -14.64 -14.55
N PHE A 18 0.63 -14.78 -13.25
CA PHE A 18 0.33 -13.63 -12.41
C PHE A 18 1.53 -12.65 -12.30
N SER A 19 2.76 -13.18 -12.32
CA SER A 19 3.98 -12.35 -12.35
C SER A 19 4.02 -11.49 -13.61
N ASP A 20 3.72 -12.10 -14.78
CA ASP A 20 3.65 -11.40 -16.06
C ASP A 20 2.58 -10.30 -16.04
N LEU A 21 1.40 -10.59 -15.48
CA LEU A 21 0.31 -9.62 -15.36
C LEU A 21 0.69 -8.46 -14.43
N MET A 22 1.30 -8.75 -13.28
CA MET A 22 1.76 -7.73 -12.34
C MET A 22 2.86 -6.85 -12.93
N SER A 23 3.76 -7.42 -13.74
CA SER A 23 4.82 -6.66 -14.41
C SER A 23 4.27 -5.51 -15.26
N LYS A 24 3.04 -5.64 -15.78
CA LYS A 24 2.38 -4.61 -16.59
C LYS A 24 1.98 -3.37 -15.77
N PHE A 25 1.95 -3.44 -14.44
CA PHE A 25 1.74 -2.26 -13.58
C PHE A 25 3.04 -1.55 -13.20
N MET A 26 4.19 -2.20 -13.39
CA MET A 26 5.46 -1.72 -12.87
C MET A 26 5.95 -0.47 -13.62
N THR A 27 6.59 0.43 -12.88
CA THR A 27 7.20 1.66 -13.41
C THR A 27 8.64 1.46 -13.87
N HIS A 28 9.20 0.28 -13.61
CA HIS A 28 10.53 -0.15 -14.01
C HIS A 28 10.47 -1.62 -14.48
N SER A 29 11.43 -2.03 -15.30
CA SER A 29 11.55 -3.43 -15.70
C SER A 29 11.88 -4.26 -14.45
N PRO A 30 11.02 -5.24 -14.06
CA PRO A 30 11.31 -6.07 -12.91
C PRO A 30 12.58 -6.87 -13.17
N LEU A 31 13.57 -6.76 -12.28
CA LEU A 31 14.84 -7.49 -12.37
C LEU A 31 14.68 -8.98 -11.99
N SER A 32 13.54 -9.36 -11.44
CA SER A 32 13.21 -10.72 -10.98
C SER A 32 11.69 -10.94 -10.91
N ASP A 33 11.28 -12.19 -10.68
CA ASP A 33 9.92 -12.53 -10.24
C ASP A 33 9.49 -11.72 -9.00
N LEU A 34 8.18 -11.65 -8.76
CA LEU A 34 7.58 -10.96 -7.61
C LEU A 34 8.21 -11.44 -6.29
N THR A 35 9.09 -10.60 -5.75
CA THR A 35 9.92 -10.91 -4.58
C THR A 35 9.12 -11.18 -3.32
N TRP A 36 7.88 -10.68 -3.24
CA TRP A 36 7.00 -10.82 -2.09
C TRP A 36 6.05 -12.01 -2.14
N LYS A 37 5.96 -12.72 -3.27
CA LYS A 37 5.24 -14.01 -3.37
C LYS A 37 6.15 -15.21 -3.14
N GLN A 38 7.38 -14.99 -2.71
CA GLN A 38 8.31 -16.09 -2.46
C GLN A 38 7.81 -16.99 -1.32
N LYS A 39 7.96 -18.30 -1.54
CA LYS A 39 7.38 -19.37 -0.72
C LYS A 39 8.11 -19.48 0.62
N ASP A 40 7.72 -18.68 1.60
CA ASP A 40 8.30 -18.75 2.95
C ASP A 40 7.69 -19.87 3.81
N THR A 41 6.56 -20.45 3.39
CA THR A 41 5.97 -21.60 4.10
C THR A 41 6.65 -22.91 3.67
N PRO A 42 7.37 -23.62 4.57
CA PRO A 42 7.94 -24.94 4.30
C PRO A 42 6.90 -25.89 3.73
N ALA A 43 7.29 -26.67 2.71
CA ALA A 43 6.43 -27.68 2.08
C ALA A 43 5.96 -28.76 3.06
N GLU A 44 6.61 -28.90 4.21
CA GLU A 44 6.46 -30.01 5.16
C GLU A 44 5.33 -29.83 6.19
N TYR A 45 4.63 -28.70 6.23
CA TYR A 45 3.46 -28.56 7.11
C TYR A 45 2.28 -29.37 6.56
N SER A 46 1.97 -30.46 7.26
CA SER A 46 0.74 -31.24 7.11
C SER A 46 -0.39 -30.62 7.96
N LEU A 47 -1.56 -30.45 7.37
CA LEU A 47 -2.74 -29.85 7.97
C LEU A 47 -3.84 -30.91 8.09
N ASP A 48 -4.31 -31.18 9.31
CA ASP A 48 -5.43 -32.11 9.51
C ASP A 48 -6.75 -31.46 9.08
N ALA A 49 -7.30 -31.89 7.95
CA ALA A 49 -8.53 -31.36 7.38
C ALA A 49 -9.74 -31.56 8.30
N THR A 50 -9.77 -32.60 9.15
CA THR A 50 -10.90 -32.86 10.04
C THR A 50 -11.04 -31.80 11.13
N LEU A 51 -9.91 -31.27 11.63
CA LEU A 51 -9.88 -30.17 12.59
C LEU A 51 -10.46 -28.89 12.00
N TYR A 52 -10.15 -28.59 10.73
CA TYR A 52 -10.57 -27.35 10.09
C TYR A 52 -11.94 -27.45 9.41
N ALA A 53 -12.37 -28.63 9.00
CA ALA A 53 -13.71 -28.84 8.42
C ALA A 53 -14.82 -28.83 9.47
N SER A 54 -14.51 -29.18 10.73
CA SER A 54 -15.45 -29.18 11.85
C SER A 54 -15.55 -27.81 12.55
N GLN A 55 -14.51 -26.99 12.43
CA GLN A 55 -14.52 -25.62 12.90
C GLN A 55 -15.42 -24.78 11.98
N GLN A 56 -16.60 -24.38 12.48
CA GLN A 56 -17.35 -23.21 11.97
C GLN A 56 -16.59 -21.88 12.20
N VAL A 57 -15.25 -21.90 12.26
CA VAL A 57 -14.36 -20.84 12.75
C VAL A 57 -13.64 -20.14 11.60
N MET A 58 -14.33 -20.00 10.48
CA MET A 58 -14.13 -18.84 9.61
C MET A 58 -15.40 -18.01 9.74
N GLY A 59 -15.64 -17.49 10.94
CA GLY A 59 -16.75 -16.57 11.16
C GLY A 59 -16.64 -15.42 10.15
N PRO A 60 -17.75 -14.92 9.59
CA PRO A 60 -17.72 -13.86 8.60
C PRO A 60 -16.86 -12.72 9.13
N VAL A 61 -16.02 -12.18 8.24
CA VAL A 61 -15.11 -11.06 8.54
C VAL A 61 -15.82 -10.07 9.44
N LYS A 62 -15.34 -9.91 10.68
CA LYS A 62 -15.88 -8.87 11.55
C LYS A 62 -15.65 -7.54 10.82
N ARG A 63 -16.72 -6.80 10.54
CA ARG A 63 -16.64 -5.40 10.09
C ARG A 63 -15.76 -4.66 11.11
N GLY A 64 -14.51 -4.38 10.76
CA GLY A 64 -13.51 -3.83 11.67
C GLY A 64 -12.07 -4.25 11.36
N ASP A 65 -11.85 -5.43 10.76
CA ASP A 65 -10.52 -5.85 10.31
C ASP A 65 -10.30 -5.44 8.84
N GLU A 66 -10.11 -4.15 8.62
CA GLU A 66 -9.74 -3.61 7.31
C GLU A 66 -8.47 -4.30 6.80
N LEU A 67 -8.58 -4.97 5.65
CA LEU A 67 -7.46 -5.69 5.04
C LEU A 67 -6.54 -4.77 4.23
N THR A 68 -7.04 -3.60 3.88
CA THR A 68 -6.39 -2.57 3.08
C THR A 68 -6.75 -1.21 3.68
N ASP A 69 -5.88 -0.23 3.52
CA ASP A 69 -6.09 1.15 4.01
C ASP A 69 -7.04 1.99 3.13
N TYR A 70 -7.39 1.48 1.95
CA TYR A 70 -8.41 2.02 1.07
C TYR A 70 -9.16 0.91 0.34
N LYS A 71 -10.31 1.26 -0.23
CA LYS A 71 -11.06 0.40 -1.14
C LYS A 71 -10.57 0.62 -2.57
N LEU A 72 -10.34 -0.47 -3.30
CA LEU A 72 -9.92 -0.38 -4.69
C LEU A 72 -11.08 0.11 -5.56
N GLU A 73 -10.87 1.19 -6.29
CA GLU A 73 -11.80 1.73 -7.28
C GLU A 73 -11.23 1.56 -8.71
N LYS A 74 -12.10 1.58 -9.73
CA LYS A 74 -11.70 1.48 -11.14
C LYS A 74 -10.68 2.52 -11.56
N HIS A 75 -10.88 3.78 -11.17
CA HIS A 75 -9.93 4.86 -11.49
C HIS A 75 -8.56 4.60 -10.84
N THR A 76 -8.53 4.05 -9.62
CA THR A 76 -7.29 3.67 -8.92
C THR A 76 -6.66 2.34 -9.38
N ALA A 77 -7.05 1.77 -10.52
CA ALA A 77 -6.57 0.45 -10.95
C ALA A 77 -5.03 0.35 -11.03
N GLN A 78 -4.33 1.44 -11.34
CA GLN A 78 -2.87 1.50 -11.39
C GLN A 78 -2.18 1.13 -10.07
N VAL A 79 -2.84 1.32 -8.92
CA VAL A 79 -2.29 0.99 -7.59
C VAL A 79 -2.71 -0.40 -7.08
N PHE A 80 -3.30 -1.22 -7.95
CA PHE A 80 -3.63 -2.61 -7.65
C PHE A 80 -2.48 -3.41 -7.02
N PRO A 81 -1.21 -3.27 -7.44
CA PRO A 81 -0.12 -3.97 -6.77
C PRO A 81 -0.04 -3.69 -5.27
N ASP A 82 -0.09 -2.42 -4.87
CA ASP A 82 -0.08 -2.00 -3.47
C ASP A 82 -1.31 -2.52 -2.72
N PHE A 83 -2.50 -2.31 -3.27
CA PHE A 83 -3.75 -2.82 -2.71
C PHE A 83 -3.70 -4.34 -2.47
N TYR A 84 -3.32 -5.11 -3.49
CA TYR A 84 -3.31 -6.57 -3.43
C TYR A 84 -2.23 -7.11 -2.50
N TYR A 85 -1.07 -6.45 -2.45
CA TYR A 85 0.00 -6.78 -1.51
C TYR A 85 -0.47 -6.61 -0.05
N GLN A 86 -1.13 -5.50 0.26
CA GLN A 86 -1.72 -5.28 1.58
C GLN A 86 -2.80 -6.32 1.90
N PHE A 87 -3.72 -6.54 0.96
CA PHE A 87 -4.83 -7.48 1.10
C PHE A 87 -4.33 -8.88 1.43
N ILE A 88 -3.44 -9.44 0.60
CA ILE A 88 -2.90 -10.79 0.79
C ILE A 88 -2.18 -10.89 2.12
N ARG A 89 -1.31 -9.92 2.43
CA ARG A 89 -0.53 -9.96 3.66
C ARG A 89 -1.41 -9.92 4.91
N ASN A 90 -2.47 -9.13 4.90
CA ASN A 90 -3.37 -9.03 6.06
C ASN A 90 -4.35 -10.21 6.12
N PHE A 91 -4.79 -10.73 4.97
CA PHE A 91 -5.60 -11.95 4.90
C PHE A 91 -4.84 -13.16 5.43
N SER A 92 -3.56 -13.33 5.03
CA SER A 92 -2.69 -14.41 5.51
C SER A 92 -2.51 -14.44 7.03
N LYS A 93 -2.56 -13.29 7.71
CA LYS A 93 -2.40 -13.22 9.18
C LYS A 93 -3.60 -13.74 9.96
N ARG A 94 -4.75 -13.95 9.31
CA ARG A 94 -5.99 -14.37 9.99
C ARG A 94 -5.94 -15.80 10.50
N SER A 95 -5.27 -16.69 9.78
CA SER A 95 -5.03 -18.06 10.23
C SER A 95 -3.89 -18.71 9.44
N CYS A 96 -3.37 -19.83 9.93
CA CYS A 96 -2.43 -20.67 9.18
C CYS A 96 -3.00 -21.19 7.85
N ILE A 97 -4.32 -21.39 7.76
CA ILE A 97 -4.99 -21.82 6.52
C ILE A 97 -5.00 -20.69 5.49
N ASN A 98 -5.29 -19.46 5.91
CA ASN A 98 -5.24 -18.29 5.03
C ASN A 98 -3.82 -18.04 4.53
N ALA A 99 -2.82 -18.16 5.40
CA ALA A 99 -1.40 -18.04 5.02
C ALA A 99 -1.02 -19.08 3.97
N ALA A 100 -1.30 -20.37 4.23
CA ALA A 100 -1.01 -21.45 3.29
C ALA A 100 -1.75 -21.27 1.95
N TYR A 101 -2.98 -20.76 1.97
CA TYR A 101 -3.77 -20.48 0.77
C TYR A 101 -3.19 -19.35 -0.09
N CYS A 102 -2.50 -18.38 0.51
CA CYS A 102 -1.88 -17.27 -0.23
C CYS A 102 -0.47 -17.61 -0.74
N ASP A 103 0.29 -18.39 0.03
CA ASP A 103 1.70 -18.69 -0.27
C ASP A 103 1.87 -19.82 -1.28
N ARG A 104 0.99 -20.83 -1.24
CA ARG A 104 1.12 -22.04 -2.07
C ARG A 104 0.25 -21.93 -3.33
N ASP A 105 0.66 -22.53 -4.44
CA ASP A 105 -0.28 -22.76 -5.53
C ASP A 105 -1.40 -23.72 -5.08
N LEU A 106 -2.54 -23.72 -5.78
CA LEU A 106 -3.71 -24.50 -5.33
C LEU A 106 -3.46 -26.01 -5.21
N ILE A 107 -2.55 -26.55 -6.04
CA ILE A 107 -2.20 -27.97 -6.02
C ILE A 107 -1.40 -28.26 -4.74
N ALA A 108 -0.37 -27.48 -4.47
CA ALA A 108 0.46 -27.58 -3.27
C ALA A 108 -0.31 -27.25 -1.98
N PHE A 109 -1.30 -26.35 -2.05
CA PHE A 109 -2.19 -26.05 -0.95
C PHE A 109 -3.10 -27.25 -0.64
N LYS A 110 -3.73 -27.84 -1.65
CA LYS A 110 -4.55 -29.05 -1.45
C LYS A 110 -3.73 -30.22 -0.92
N ALA A 111 -2.52 -30.42 -1.48
CA ALA A 111 -1.62 -31.50 -1.07
C ALA A 111 -1.08 -31.35 0.36
N ALA A 112 -1.24 -30.17 0.99
CA ALA A 112 -0.88 -29.93 2.37
C ALA A 112 -1.77 -30.63 3.39
N PHE A 113 -2.96 -31.08 2.97
CA PHE A 113 -3.97 -31.58 3.89
C PHE A 113 -3.97 -33.10 3.99
N GLU A 114 -4.07 -33.60 5.21
CA GLU A 114 -4.35 -34.99 5.55
C GLU A 114 -5.80 -35.13 6.02
N GLY A 115 -6.43 -36.28 5.72
CA GLY A 115 -7.78 -36.59 6.16
C GLY A 115 -8.75 -36.95 5.02
N PRO A 116 -10.05 -37.09 5.31
CA PRO A 116 -11.06 -37.46 4.32
C PRO A 116 -11.18 -36.42 3.20
N GLU A 117 -11.28 -36.86 1.95
CA GLU A 117 -11.41 -35.97 0.77
C GLU A 117 -12.63 -35.02 0.87
N ASN A 118 -13.70 -35.43 1.57
CA ASN A 118 -14.85 -34.56 1.84
C ASN A 118 -14.47 -33.36 2.72
N ASP A 119 -13.64 -33.56 3.74
CA ASP A 119 -13.20 -32.52 4.66
C ASP A 119 -12.20 -31.59 3.99
N ILE A 120 -11.26 -32.14 3.21
CA ILE A 120 -10.36 -31.35 2.37
C ILE A 120 -11.17 -30.44 1.43
N ARG A 121 -12.19 -30.99 0.74
CA ARG A 121 -13.07 -30.18 -0.12
C ARG A 121 -13.81 -29.07 0.64
N ARG A 122 -14.25 -29.33 1.87
CA ARG A 122 -14.92 -28.32 2.71
C ARG A 122 -13.97 -27.19 3.11
N VAL A 123 -12.76 -27.52 3.55
CA VAL A 123 -11.74 -26.52 3.90
C VAL A 123 -11.38 -25.66 2.70
N MET A 124 -11.16 -26.29 1.53
CA MET A 124 -10.90 -25.60 0.27
C MET A 124 -12.05 -24.65 -0.13
N ALA A 125 -13.30 -25.09 0.01
CA ALA A 125 -14.47 -24.27 -0.29
C ALA A 125 -14.61 -23.10 0.69
N SER A 126 -14.39 -23.33 1.99
CA SER A 126 -14.44 -22.29 3.01
C SER A 126 -13.43 -21.19 2.73
N VAL A 127 -12.13 -21.53 2.63
CA VAL A 127 -11.09 -20.50 2.45
C VAL A 127 -11.25 -19.71 1.15
N LYS A 128 -11.78 -20.35 0.09
CA LYS A 128 -12.13 -19.66 -1.16
C LYS A 128 -13.28 -18.68 -0.96
N SER A 129 -14.33 -19.07 -0.25
CA SER A 129 -15.45 -18.18 0.08
C SER A 129 -14.98 -17.02 0.95
N ASP A 130 -14.19 -17.32 1.99
CA ASP A 130 -13.68 -16.31 2.91
C ASP A 130 -12.78 -15.30 2.19
N PHE A 131 -11.96 -15.76 1.25
CA PHE A 131 -11.16 -14.89 0.38
C PHE A 131 -12.05 -14.05 -0.52
N ALA A 132 -13.02 -14.65 -1.20
CA ALA A 132 -13.90 -13.95 -2.13
C ALA A 132 -14.73 -12.87 -1.43
N ASP A 133 -15.30 -13.19 -0.26
CA ASP A 133 -16.08 -12.25 0.55
C ASP A 133 -15.20 -11.13 1.09
N ALA A 134 -14.00 -11.47 1.59
CA ALA A 134 -13.05 -10.48 2.06
C ALA A 134 -12.59 -9.54 0.93
N PHE A 135 -12.30 -10.09 -0.25
CA PHE A 135 -11.87 -9.33 -1.41
C PHE A 135 -12.99 -8.41 -1.91
N LYS A 136 -14.21 -8.92 -2.07
CA LYS A 136 -15.38 -8.14 -2.48
C LYS A 136 -15.65 -6.98 -1.50
N ASN A 137 -15.50 -7.20 -0.20
CA ASN A 137 -15.66 -6.14 0.80
C ASN A 137 -14.56 -5.05 0.71
N ALA A 138 -13.37 -5.40 0.23
CA ALA A 138 -12.26 -4.48 0.00
C ALA A 138 -12.34 -3.74 -1.35
N LEU A 139 -13.30 -4.11 -2.22
CA LEU A 139 -13.60 -3.35 -3.42
C LEU A 139 -14.47 -2.12 -3.09
N GLY A 140 -14.27 -1.10 -3.91
CA GLY A 140 -15.02 0.13 -3.94
C GLY A 140 -16.29 0.03 -4.79
N ALA A 141 -17.15 1.03 -4.68
CA ALA A 141 -18.49 1.00 -5.27
C ALA A 141 -18.48 0.99 -6.80
N SER A 142 -17.39 1.44 -7.44
CA SER A 142 -17.29 1.44 -8.90
C SER A 142 -17.30 0.04 -9.54
N PHE A 143 -17.18 -1.02 -8.73
CA PHE A 143 -17.22 -2.42 -9.17
C PHE A 143 -18.57 -3.11 -8.95
N ASP A 144 -19.53 -2.51 -8.25
CA ASP A 144 -20.77 -3.16 -7.82
C ASP A 144 -21.60 -3.68 -9.01
N ASP A 145 -21.78 -2.86 -10.05
CA ASP A 145 -22.59 -3.20 -11.22
C ASP A 145 -21.97 -4.30 -12.12
N GLU A 146 -20.64 -4.31 -12.26
CA GLU A 146 -19.94 -5.21 -13.19
C GLU A 146 -19.74 -6.61 -12.60
N TYR A 147 -19.73 -6.71 -11.26
CA TYR A 147 -19.30 -7.91 -10.55
C TYR A 147 -20.27 -8.38 -9.47
N GLU A 148 -21.55 -8.02 -9.58
CA GLU A 148 -22.58 -8.42 -8.62
C GLU A 148 -22.57 -9.93 -8.35
N SER A 149 -22.47 -10.74 -9.42
CA SER A 149 -22.48 -12.21 -9.37
C SER A 149 -21.09 -12.86 -9.42
N ALA A 150 -20.00 -12.09 -9.42
CA ALA A 150 -18.65 -12.64 -9.55
C ALA A 150 -18.17 -13.29 -8.25
N PHE A 151 -17.49 -14.44 -8.37
CA PHE A 151 -16.86 -15.12 -7.25
C PHE A 151 -15.35 -14.85 -7.28
N PHE A 152 -14.91 -13.90 -6.45
CA PHE A 152 -13.53 -13.39 -6.39
C PHE A 152 -12.57 -14.32 -5.64
N ASP A 153 -12.52 -15.61 -5.98
CA ASP A 153 -11.45 -16.47 -5.45
C ASP A 153 -10.08 -16.03 -5.96
N ARG A 154 -9.02 -16.52 -5.30
CA ARG A 154 -7.64 -16.14 -5.65
C ARG A 154 -7.32 -16.41 -7.12
N THR A 155 -7.82 -17.50 -7.70
CA THR A 155 -7.58 -17.82 -9.10
C THR A 155 -8.22 -16.78 -10.02
N TYR A 156 -9.47 -16.40 -9.77
CA TYR A 156 -10.13 -15.36 -10.54
C TYR A 156 -9.42 -14.01 -10.43
N VAL A 157 -9.04 -13.62 -9.20
CA VAL A 157 -8.34 -12.35 -8.94
C VAL A 157 -6.99 -12.30 -9.66
N GLU A 158 -6.19 -13.36 -9.55
CA GLU A 158 -4.84 -13.45 -10.11
C GLU A 158 -4.81 -13.76 -11.61
N THR A 159 -5.96 -13.86 -12.28
CA THR A 159 -6.02 -14.14 -13.73
C THR A 159 -6.94 -13.19 -14.48
N GLN A 160 -8.23 -13.15 -14.16
CA GLN A 160 -9.25 -12.42 -14.92
C GLN A 160 -9.40 -10.99 -14.42
N PHE A 161 -9.51 -10.81 -13.09
CA PHE A 161 -9.70 -9.48 -12.51
C PHE A 161 -8.50 -8.58 -12.77
N VAL A 162 -7.28 -9.06 -12.53
CA VAL A 162 -6.05 -8.29 -12.80
C VAL A 162 -5.92 -7.89 -14.27
N LYS A 163 -6.36 -8.75 -15.23
CA LYS A 163 -6.38 -8.40 -16.66
C LYS A 163 -7.31 -7.23 -16.93
N ARG A 164 -8.48 -7.21 -16.30
CA ARG A 164 -9.40 -6.07 -16.41
C ARG A 164 -8.78 -4.79 -15.86
N LEU A 165 -8.11 -4.85 -14.71
CA LEU A 165 -7.47 -3.67 -14.12
C LEU A 165 -6.34 -3.12 -14.97
N ILE A 166 -5.60 -3.96 -15.68
CA ILE A 166 -4.55 -3.52 -16.62
C ILE A 166 -5.14 -2.62 -17.71
N GLU A 167 -6.37 -2.90 -18.17
CA GLU A 167 -7.06 -2.09 -19.18
C GLU A 167 -7.52 -0.72 -18.64
N LEU A 168 -7.67 -0.60 -17.33
CA LEU A 168 -8.21 0.59 -16.65
C LEU A 168 -7.14 1.46 -15.98
N LYS A 169 -5.86 1.04 -16.01
CA LYS A 169 -4.81 1.70 -15.25
C LYS A 169 -4.52 3.12 -15.77
N GLU A 170 -4.43 4.07 -14.84
CA GLU A 170 -4.06 5.45 -15.12
C GLU A 170 -2.81 5.84 -14.33
N TRP A 171 -1.78 6.28 -15.05
CA TRP A 171 -0.46 6.58 -14.48
C TRP A 171 -0.47 7.61 -13.33
N PRO A 172 -1.27 8.70 -13.37
CA PRO A 172 -1.32 9.67 -12.29
C PRO A 172 -1.64 9.08 -10.91
N GLU A 173 -2.46 8.02 -10.85
CA GLU A 173 -2.85 7.39 -9.59
C GLU A 173 -1.68 6.74 -8.85
N PHE A 174 -0.66 6.26 -9.59
CA PHE A 174 0.59 5.82 -8.97
C PHE A 174 1.25 6.96 -8.19
N GLY A 175 1.38 8.13 -8.80
CA GLY A 175 2.01 9.31 -8.20
C GLY A 175 1.22 9.84 -7.01
N ILE A 176 -0.11 9.90 -7.14
CA ILE A 176 -1.00 10.31 -6.03
C ILE A 176 -0.80 9.39 -4.83
N ARG A 177 -0.86 8.08 -5.03
CA ARG A 177 -0.65 7.12 -3.94
C ARG A 177 0.76 7.20 -3.37
N GLN A 178 1.77 7.31 -4.23
CA GLN A 178 3.16 7.45 -3.79
C GLN A 178 3.36 8.67 -2.90
N ASN A 179 2.72 9.80 -3.21
CA ASN A 179 2.78 11.00 -2.38
C ASN A 179 2.19 10.75 -0.98
N VAL A 180 1.00 10.14 -0.91
CA VAL A 180 0.34 9.82 0.38
C VAL A 180 1.26 9.00 1.30
N VAL A 181 1.81 7.89 0.81
CA VAL A 181 2.67 7.04 1.64
C VAL A 181 4.04 7.68 1.92
N THR A 182 4.51 8.57 1.06
CA THR A 182 5.75 9.34 1.26
C THR A 182 5.58 10.36 2.39
N ASP A 183 4.44 11.04 2.46
CA ASP A 183 4.11 12.00 3.53
C ASP A 183 4.06 11.32 4.90
N GLU A 184 3.56 10.08 4.96
CA GLU A 184 3.62 9.25 6.16
C GLU A 184 5.05 8.89 6.56
N ALA A 185 5.89 8.54 5.59
CA ALA A 185 7.31 8.23 5.81
C ALA A 185 8.08 9.44 6.33
N LEU A 186 7.83 10.63 5.77
CA LEU A 186 8.38 11.91 6.25
C LEU A 186 7.97 12.23 7.69
N SER A 187 6.80 11.77 8.11
CA SER A 187 6.31 11.89 9.48
C SER A 187 6.92 10.85 10.45
N GLY A 188 7.68 9.88 9.92
CA GLY A 188 8.34 8.81 10.64
C GLY A 188 7.60 7.47 10.61
N ASN A 189 6.44 7.38 9.95
CA ASN A 189 5.75 6.13 9.69
C ASN A 189 6.15 5.60 8.30
N VAL A 190 7.33 4.98 8.21
CA VAL A 190 7.88 4.49 6.93
C VAL A 190 7.21 3.22 6.40
N LYS A 191 6.44 2.52 7.24
CA LYS A 191 5.91 1.19 6.95
C LYS A 191 5.02 1.17 5.69
N PRO A 192 4.04 2.08 5.49
CA PRO A 192 3.24 2.13 4.27
C PRO A 192 4.09 2.34 3.01
N TYR A 193 5.10 3.22 3.07
CA TYR A 193 5.96 3.48 1.91
C TYR A 193 6.83 2.28 1.54
N VAL A 194 7.43 1.61 2.53
CA VAL A 194 8.21 0.38 2.30
C VAL A 194 7.33 -0.71 1.68
N TRP A 195 6.08 -0.82 2.12
CA TRP A 195 5.14 -1.82 1.58
C TRP A 195 4.69 -1.49 0.17
N PHE A 196 4.41 -0.22 -0.11
CA PHE A 196 4.14 0.27 -1.45
C PHE A 196 5.30 -0.08 -2.40
N LEU A 197 6.55 0.22 -2.03
CA LEU A 197 7.72 -0.12 -2.84
C LEU A 197 7.90 -1.64 -3.01
N LYS A 198 7.71 -2.44 -1.95
CA LYS A 198 7.71 -3.92 -2.06
C LYS A 198 6.65 -4.41 -3.05
N ALA A 199 5.46 -3.86 -3.01
CA ALA A 199 4.36 -4.24 -3.89
C ALA A 199 4.67 -4.01 -5.38
N PHE A 200 5.41 -2.93 -5.67
CA PHE A 200 5.96 -2.62 -6.98
C PHE A 200 7.31 -3.27 -7.27
N ASN A 201 7.68 -4.31 -6.51
CA ASN A 201 8.85 -5.16 -6.73
C ASN A 201 10.23 -4.46 -6.64
N PHE A 202 10.31 -3.34 -5.91
CA PHE A 202 11.61 -2.74 -5.57
C PHE A 202 12.39 -3.67 -4.63
N THR A 203 13.68 -3.79 -4.88
CA THR A 203 14.61 -4.55 -4.03
C THR A 203 14.86 -3.83 -2.71
N ASP A 204 15.32 -4.55 -1.68
CA ASP A 204 15.65 -3.96 -0.38
C ASP A 204 16.66 -2.82 -0.51
N THR A 205 17.65 -2.97 -1.40
CA THR A 205 18.64 -1.92 -1.70
C THR A 205 17.99 -0.67 -2.30
N GLU A 206 17.08 -0.82 -3.26
CA GLU A 206 16.36 0.32 -3.85
C GLU A 206 15.44 0.98 -2.84
N ILE A 207 14.75 0.20 -2.01
CA ILE A 207 13.92 0.72 -0.93
C ILE A 207 14.77 1.57 0.03
N TRP A 208 15.96 1.10 0.42
CA TRP A 208 16.88 1.90 1.23
C TRP A 208 17.25 3.23 0.55
N MET A 209 17.55 3.20 -0.76
CA MET A 209 17.90 4.42 -1.52
C MET A 209 16.73 5.41 -1.62
N LEU A 210 15.49 4.93 -1.59
CA LEU A 210 14.29 5.77 -1.66
C LEU A 210 13.81 6.26 -0.29
N VAL A 211 14.00 5.48 0.77
CA VAL A 211 13.67 5.87 2.15
C VAL A 211 14.72 6.83 2.72
N TYR A 212 16.01 6.63 2.40
CA TYR A 212 17.12 7.42 2.91
C TYR A 212 16.94 8.95 2.78
N PRO A 213 16.57 9.49 1.60
CA PRO A 213 16.41 10.94 1.42
C PRO A 213 15.21 11.50 2.18
N LEU A 214 14.21 10.69 2.51
CA LEU A 214 13.05 11.15 3.29
C LEU A 214 13.40 11.35 4.77
N LEU A 215 14.39 10.61 5.27
CA LEU A 215 14.81 10.67 6.67
C LEU A 215 15.91 11.71 6.92
N ILE A 216 16.47 12.32 5.88
CA ILE A 216 17.50 13.35 6.02
C ILE A 216 16.84 14.72 6.27
N ASN A 217 17.07 15.30 7.44
CA ASN A 217 16.64 16.67 7.70
C ASN A 217 17.54 17.64 6.90
N GLY A 218 16.96 18.61 6.20
CA GLY A 218 17.66 19.47 5.22
C GLY A 218 18.86 20.28 5.74
N CYS A 219 19.10 20.31 7.05
CA CYS A 219 20.20 21.04 7.70
C CYS A 219 21.14 20.16 8.56
N LEU A 220 21.74 19.12 7.97
CA LEU A 220 22.77 18.32 8.66
C LEU A 220 24.18 18.92 8.52
N SER A 221 24.90 19.04 9.64
CA SER A 221 26.33 19.37 9.60
C SER A 221 27.13 18.26 8.91
N ARG A 222 28.38 18.53 8.50
CA ARG A 222 29.26 17.49 7.93
C ARG A 222 29.41 16.28 8.87
N LYS A 223 29.48 16.53 10.18
CA LYS A 223 29.59 15.47 11.20
C LYS A 223 28.31 14.62 11.24
N ASP A 224 27.15 15.25 11.17
CA ASP A 224 25.86 14.55 11.18
C ASP A 224 25.68 13.71 9.92
N LYS A 225 26.07 14.22 8.75
CA LYS A 225 26.07 13.45 7.49
C LYS A 225 26.94 12.19 7.57
N ILE A 226 28.12 12.28 8.20
CA ILE A 226 29.00 11.13 8.42
C ILE A 226 28.35 10.12 9.37
N THR A 227 27.79 10.59 10.49
CA THR A 227 27.09 9.74 11.46
C THR A 227 25.90 9.03 10.84
N PHE A 228 25.09 9.78 10.07
CA PHE A 228 23.92 9.28 9.35
C PHE A 228 24.31 8.16 8.38
N LYS A 229 25.29 8.41 7.50
CA LYS A 229 25.80 7.44 6.54
C LYS A 229 26.30 6.15 7.22
N LYS A 230 27.13 6.29 8.26
CA LYS A 230 27.67 5.13 8.98
C LYS A 230 26.58 4.27 9.60
N LYS A 231 25.56 4.88 10.24
CA LYS A 231 24.48 4.11 10.85
C LYS A 231 23.61 3.44 9.79
N MET A 232 23.36 4.12 8.67
CA MET A 232 22.64 3.52 7.54
C MET A 232 23.35 2.27 7.01
N GLU A 233 24.66 2.35 6.74
CA GLU A 233 25.44 1.20 6.26
C GLU A 233 25.39 0.02 7.24
N ILE A 234 25.38 0.29 8.55
CA ILE A 234 25.22 -0.76 9.57
C ILE A 234 23.84 -1.40 9.49
N CYS A 235 22.77 -0.59 9.45
CA CYS A 235 21.40 -1.10 9.44
C CYS A 235 21.05 -1.82 8.12
N GLN A 236 21.57 -1.34 7.00
CA GLN A 236 21.34 -1.95 5.68
C GLN A 236 21.94 -3.37 5.59
N ASN A 237 23.12 -3.59 6.19
CA ASN A 237 23.83 -4.87 6.15
C ASN A 237 23.52 -5.77 7.35
N LYS A 238 22.56 -5.39 8.20
CA LYS A 238 22.20 -6.14 9.40
C LYS A 238 21.25 -7.28 9.06
N ASP A 239 21.46 -8.45 9.65
CA ASP A 239 20.51 -9.56 9.59
C ASP A 239 19.17 -9.17 10.23
N GLY A 240 18.06 -9.46 9.55
CA GLY A 240 16.72 -9.13 10.02
C GLY A 240 15.79 -8.76 8.87
N THR A 241 14.57 -8.32 9.20
CA THR A 241 13.66 -7.82 8.19
C THR A 241 14.04 -6.38 7.81
N LEU A 242 13.84 -6.03 6.54
CA LEU A 242 14.04 -4.67 6.04
C LEU A 242 13.38 -3.61 6.92
N LEU A 243 12.12 -3.87 7.33
CA LEU A 243 11.35 -2.91 8.12
C LEU A 243 11.91 -2.73 9.54
N ASP A 244 12.37 -3.81 10.18
CA ASP A 244 12.98 -3.73 11.52
C ASP A 244 14.28 -2.93 11.46
N ASN A 245 15.09 -3.17 10.43
CA ASN A 245 16.35 -2.44 10.22
C ASN A 245 16.13 -0.95 9.94
N ILE A 246 15.11 -0.59 9.15
CA ILE A 246 14.74 0.81 8.91
C ILE A 246 14.21 1.46 10.20
N ASN A 247 13.37 0.77 10.97
CA ASN A 247 12.85 1.31 12.23
C ASN A 247 13.97 1.56 13.25
N GLU A 248 14.93 0.64 13.37
CA GLU A 248 16.11 0.85 14.21
C GLU A 248 16.92 2.08 13.76
N PHE A 249 17.07 2.27 12.44
CA PHE A 249 17.73 3.44 11.90
C PHE A 249 17.00 4.73 12.30
N ILE A 250 15.68 4.78 12.14
CA ILE A 250 14.86 5.93 12.53
C ILE A 250 14.98 6.22 14.02
N ASP A 251 14.89 5.20 14.87
CA ASP A 251 14.98 5.37 16.33
C ASP A 251 16.35 5.91 16.74
N TYR A 252 17.43 5.51 16.06
CA TYR A 252 18.74 6.11 16.23
C TYR A 252 18.76 7.59 15.81
N LEU A 253 18.15 7.94 14.69
CA LEU A 253 18.09 9.34 14.23
C LEU A 253 17.31 10.22 15.21
N VAL A 254 16.19 9.72 15.74
CA VAL A 254 15.41 10.41 16.79
C VAL A 254 16.24 10.60 18.05
N LEU A 255 16.93 9.54 18.52
CA LEU A 255 17.81 9.62 19.69
C LEU A 255 18.93 10.66 19.52
N LYS A 256 19.47 10.80 18.30
CA LYS A 256 20.49 11.79 17.96
C LYS A 256 19.94 13.16 17.60
N LYS A 257 18.62 13.36 17.65
CA LYS A 257 17.91 14.59 17.23
C LYS A 257 18.22 14.97 15.78
N LEU A 258 18.49 13.98 14.93
CA LEU A 258 18.73 14.14 13.50
C LEU A 258 17.43 14.01 12.69
N PHE A 259 16.37 13.51 13.33
CA PHE A 259 15.03 13.36 12.78
C PHE A 259 14.00 13.65 13.88
N VAL A 260 12.89 14.29 13.51
CA VAL A 260 11.77 14.58 14.42
C VAL A 260 10.52 13.91 13.86
N LYS A 261 9.97 12.93 14.57
CA LYS A 261 8.68 12.33 14.21
C LYS A 261 7.60 13.40 14.40
N ALA A 262 6.65 13.51 13.46
CA ALA A 262 5.61 14.54 13.51
C ALA A 262 4.79 14.50 14.83
N ASN A 263 4.58 13.29 15.37
CA ASN A 263 3.88 13.07 16.64
C ASN A 263 4.73 13.36 17.91
N GLN A 264 5.99 13.78 17.74
CA GLN A 264 6.92 14.15 18.82
C GLN A 264 7.48 15.57 18.67
N ALA A 265 6.97 16.37 17.72
CA ALA A 265 7.30 17.78 17.65
C ALA A 265 6.79 18.47 18.93
N GLN A 266 7.70 18.71 19.88
CA GLN A 266 7.42 19.49 21.07
C GLN A 266 6.84 20.84 20.63
N VAL A 267 5.69 21.18 21.21
CA VAL A 267 5.14 22.54 21.22
C VAL A 267 6.28 23.51 21.53
N PRO A 268 6.52 24.55 20.72
CA PRO A 268 7.56 25.52 21.03
C PRO A 268 7.24 26.13 22.39
N THR A 269 8.10 25.88 23.38
CA THR A 269 8.10 26.60 24.64
C THR A 269 8.50 28.04 24.35
N THR A 270 7.54 28.84 23.88
CA THR A 270 7.67 30.29 23.89
C THR A 270 7.62 30.70 25.35
N GLY A 271 8.78 31.16 25.84
CA GLY A 271 8.93 31.70 27.18
C GLY A 271 7.97 32.86 27.37
N TYR A 272 6.87 32.61 28.09
CA TYR A 272 6.07 33.65 28.69
C TYR A 272 6.84 34.19 29.90
N VAL A 273 7.48 35.34 29.70
CA VAL A 273 7.90 36.20 30.82
C VAL A 273 6.64 36.89 31.32
N SER A 274 6.17 36.51 32.50
CA SER A 274 5.10 37.22 33.20
C SER A 274 5.52 38.67 33.44
N LYS A 275 4.79 39.61 32.84
CA LYS A 275 4.75 40.99 33.34
C LYS A 275 3.52 41.12 34.24
N GLU A 276 3.78 41.29 35.53
CA GLU A 276 2.83 41.90 36.46
C GLU A 276 2.46 43.30 35.96
N ASN A 277 1.16 43.61 35.96
CA ASN A 277 0.58 44.76 36.66
C ASN A 277 -0.91 44.88 36.32
N ASN A 278 -1.74 44.80 37.35
CA ASN A 278 -3.10 45.35 37.39
C ASN A 278 -3.05 46.69 38.17
N PRO A 279 -4.07 47.59 38.17
CA PRO A 279 -5.45 47.38 37.75
C PRO A 279 -6.13 48.53 36.93
N ASP A 280 -7.33 48.17 36.44
CA ASP A 280 -8.54 48.90 36.01
C ASP A 280 -8.65 50.42 36.34
N PRO A 281 -9.37 51.22 35.50
CA PRO A 281 -10.81 51.32 35.71
C PRO A 281 -11.67 51.42 34.44
N SER A 282 -12.62 50.51 34.38
CA SER A 282 -13.96 50.65 33.79
C SER A 282 -14.62 52.01 34.06
N LYS A 283 -15.04 52.70 32.98
CA LYS A 283 -16.30 53.48 32.82
C LYS A 283 -16.19 54.48 31.66
N THR A 284 -17.01 54.30 30.61
CA THR A 284 -18.04 55.23 30.08
C THR A 284 -18.44 54.76 28.67
N LEU A 285 -19.67 54.24 28.53
CA LEU A 285 -20.82 54.86 27.85
C LEU A 285 -20.64 54.94 26.32
N SER A 286 -21.30 54.06 25.55
CA SER A 286 -22.69 54.12 25.08
C SER A 286 -22.88 55.06 23.89
N ASP A 287 -23.61 54.52 22.91
CA ASP A 287 -24.28 55.19 21.79
C ASP A 287 -23.38 55.59 20.61
N GLY A 288 -23.72 55.35 19.35
CA GLY A 288 -24.94 54.82 18.78
C GLY A 288 -24.86 54.92 17.25
N ASN A 289 -25.48 53.94 16.59
CA ASN A 289 -26.28 54.05 15.38
C ASN A 289 -25.81 54.78 14.11
N SER A 290 -26.19 54.13 12.99
CA SER A 290 -26.52 54.67 11.64
C SER A 290 -25.39 54.61 10.61
N LYS A 291 -25.45 53.65 9.67
CA LYS A 291 -26.23 53.61 8.41
C LYS A 291 -25.55 54.30 7.22
N VAL A 292 -25.20 53.45 6.25
CA VAL A 292 -25.51 53.56 4.80
C VAL A 292 -24.76 54.62 3.96
N ARG A 293 -24.02 54.12 2.95
CA ARG A 293 -23.99 54.48 1.51
C ARG A 293 -22.86 53.63 0.86
N ARG A 294 -23.12 52.61 0.04
CA ARG A 294 -23.37 52.60 -1.42
C ARG A 294 -22.66 53.72 -2.20
N ASP A 295 -21.77 53.28 -3.11
CA ASP A 295 -21.57 53.70 -4.51
C ASP A 295 -20.21 53.07 -4.94
N SER A 296 -20.20 52.00 -5.76
CA SER A 296 -20.29 51.94 -7.22
C SER A 296 -18.93 52.07 -7.93
N ASP A 297 -18.64 51.04 -8.73
CA ASP A 297 -17.90 51.01 -9.99
C ASP A 297 -16.38 51.25 -10.04
N GLY A 298 -15.70 50.33 -10.75
CA GLY A 298 -14.34 50.52 -11.23
C GLY A 298 -13.56 49.21 -11.39
N GLU A 299 -13.97 48.35 -12.33
CA GLU A 299 -13.03 47.43 -12.98
C GLU A 299 -12.04 48.26 -13.79
N GLU A 300 -10.74 47.93 -13.74
CA GLU A 300 -9.85 48.24 -14.85
C GLU A 300 -8.78 47.16 -15.00
N GLU A 301 -8.65 46.73 -16.25
CA GLU A 301 -7.92 45.59 -16.78
C GLU A 301 -6.39 45.79 -16.79
N LEU A 302 -5.72 44.64 -16.93
CA LEU A 302 -4.30 44.49 -17.25
C LEU A 302 -3.94 45.11 -18.61
N PRO A 303 -2.72 45.64 -18.81
CA PRO A 303 -2.16 45.78 -20.14
C PRO A 303 -1.29 44.57 -20.50
N LEU A 304 -1.65 43.93 -21.61
CA LEU A 304 -0.75 43.19 -22.49
C LEU A 304 0.03 44.19 -23.34
N GLU A 305 1.35 44.04 -23.45
CA GLU A 305 2.06 44.50 -24.64
C GLU A 305 2.89 43.35 -25.23
N GLU A 306 2.68 43.17 -26.53
CA GLU A 306 3.33 42.25 -27.44
C GLU A 306 4.61 42.84 -28.04
N ASN A 307 5.55 41.93 -28.33
CA ASN A 307 6.43 41.87 -29.51
C ASN A 307 7.54 42.92 -29.72
N SER A 308 8.79 42.44 -29.83
CA SER A 308 9.36 42.04 -31.15
C SER A 308 10.85 41.66 -31.11
N ASN A 309 11.16 40.53 -31.78
CA ASN A 309 12.34 40.14 -32.56
C ASN A 309 13.76 40.67 -32.23
N ALA A 310 14.66 39.75 -31.87
CA ALA A 310 15.85 39.35 -32.65
C ALA A 310 16.43 38.04 -32.09
#